data_AF-A0A8S9Y981-F1
#
_entry.id   AF-A0A8S9Y981-F1
#
_cell.length_a   1.000
_cell.length_b   1.000
_cell.length_c   1.000
_cell.angle_alpha   90.00
_cell.angle_beta   90.00
_cell.angle_gamma   90.00
#
_symmetry.space_group_name_H-M   'P 1'
#
loop_
_entity.id
_entity.type
_entity.pdbx_description
1 polymer ?
#
loop_
_entity_poly.entity_id
_entity_poly.type
_entity_poly.pdbx_seq_one_letter_code
_entity_poly.pdbx_strand_id
1 'polypeptide(L)'
;MSERGGMKGIYRRMLGPPHLASLFECPVCFDYVLPPILQCQSGHLVCSNCRPKLSCCPTCRGPLGNIRNLAMEKVASTVSFLCKYSTSGCNMSLLHTEKAEHEEVCEYRPYCCPCPGASCKWQGSLDQVMSHLLISHKSITTLQGEDIVFLVTDINLPGAVDWVMMQSCFNHNFMLVLEKQEKYAGNRLKYLRIDWN
;
A
#
# COMPACT_ATOMS: atom_id res chain seq x y z
N MET A 1 -40.97 -43.59 -8.28
CA MET A 1 -39.76 -44.43 -8.49
C MET A 1 -38.75 -43.55 -9.22
N SER A 2 -37.89 -42.86 -8.46
CA SER A 2 -36.47 -43.22 -8.25
C SER A 2 -35.60 -42.78 -9.44
N GLU A 3 -34.92 -41.62 -9.32
CA GLU A 3 -33.43 -41.48 -9.22
C GLU A 3 -32.70 -41.71 -10.57
N ARG A 4 -31.69 -40.94 -11.05
CA ARG A 4 -30.56 -40.27 -10.38
C ARG A 4 -29.70 -39.50 -11.43
N GLY A 5 -28.99 -38.45 -10.99
CA GLY A 5 -27.71 -37.98 -11.58
C GLY A 5 -27.76 -36.57 -12.22
N GLY A 6 -27.00 -35.55 -11.80
CA GLY A 6 -26.00 -35.41 -10.74
C GLY A 6 -25.29 -34.06 -10.95
N MET A 7 -25.59 -33.06 -10.12
CA MET A 7 -24.95 -31.74 -10.18
C MET A 7 -23.94 -31.66 -9.02
N LYS A 8 -22.65 -31.71 -9.37
CA LYS A 8 -21.53 -31.56 -8.44
C LYS A 8 -21.47 -30.10 -7.97
N GLY A 9 -21.48 -29.90 -6.66
CA GLY A 9 -21.53 -28.58 -6.04
C GLY A 9 -20.22 -27.80 -6.10
N ILE A 10 -20.34 -26.49 -5.95
CA ILE A 10 -19.32 -25.61 -5.41
C ILE A 10 -19.98 -24.33 -4.85
N TYR A 11 -19.69 -24.08 -3.58
CA TYR A 11 -19.88 -22.88 -2.75
C TYR A 11 -21.27 -22.49 -2.21
N ARG A 12 -21.64 -23.17 -1.12
CA ARG A 12 -22.33 -22.56 0.04
C ARG A 12 -21.51 -21.37 0.59
N ARG A 13 -22.14 -20.20 0.72
CA ARG A 13 -22.34 -19.45 2.00
C ARG A 13 -23.13 -18.16 1.73
N MET A 14 -24.45 -18.21 1.94
CA MET A 14 -25.16 -17.06 2.50
C MET A 14 -24.68 -16.86 3.95
N LEU A 15 -24.58 -15.62 4.44
CA LEU A 15 -24.99 -15.13 5.79
C LEU A 15 -24.20 -13.91 6.30
N GLY A 16 -24.86 -12.75 6.32
CA GLY A 16 -24.58 -11.57 7.14
C GLY A 16 -25.54 -10.44 6.76
N PRO A 17 -26.27 -9.78 7.70
CA PRO A 17 -27.13 -8.63 7.39
C PRO A 17 -26.30 -7.48 6.78
N PRO A 18 -26.88 -6.43 6.16
CA PRO A 18 -26.12 -5.36 5.51
C PRO A 18 -24.94 -4.92 6.40
N HIS A 19 -23.74 -5.11 5.86
CA HIS A 19 -22.47 -5.24 6.58
C HIS A 19 -22.32 -4.17 7.66
N LEU A 20 -22.37 -4.53 8.96
CA LEU A 20 -22.14 -3.55 10.03
C LEU A 20 -20.84 -2.75 9.84
N ALA A 21 -19.87 -3.31 9.12
CA ALA A 21 -18.64 -2.64 8.68
C ALA A 21 -18.90 -1.37 7.82
N SER A 22 -19.95 -1.31 7.01
CA SER A 22 -20.26 -0.13 6.19
C SER A 22 -20.67 1.08 7.01
N LEU A 23 -21.19 0.87 8.24
CA LEU A 23 -21.46 1.95 9.19
C LEU A 23 -20.18 2.66 9.66
N PHE A 24 -19.02 2.02 9.44
CA PHE A 24 -17.71 2.57 9.76
C PHE A 24 -17.04 3.20 8.54
N GLU A 25 -17.69 3.34 7.39
CA GLU A 25 -17.03 3.97 6.23
C GLU A 25 -16.87 5.48 6.40
N CYS A 26 -15.67 5.98 6.13
CA CYS A 26 -15.40 7.40 6.12
C CYS A 26 -15.95 8.02 4.83
N PRO A 27 -16.78 9.08 4.90
CA PRO A 27 -17.38 9.69 3.72
C PRO A 27 -16.38 10.46 2.82
N VAL A 28 -15.09 10.50 3.19
CA VAL A 28 -14.06 11.26 2.47
C VAL A 28 -13.12 10.34 1.71
N CYS A 29 -12.54 9.34 2.38
CA CYS A 29 -11.60 8.40 1.75
C CYS A 29 -12.22 7.04 1.45
N PHE A 30 -13.44 6.77 1.90
CA PHE A 30 -14.13 5.48 1.79
C PHE A 30 -13.42 4.31 2.50
N ASP A 31 -12.39 4.57 3.30
CA ASP A 31 -11.81 3.59 4.23
C ASP A 31 -12.63 3.47 5.51
N TYR A 32 -12.43 2.36 6.23
CA TYR A 32 -13.02 2.15 7.55
C TYR A 32 -12.44 3.09 8.62
N VAL A 33 -13.33 3.68 9.42
CA VAL A 33 -13.07 4.45 10.63
C VAL A 33 -12.84 3.46 11.77
N LEU A 34 -11.56 3.15 12.01
CA LEU A 34 -11.14 2.27 13.10
C LEU A 34 -10.84 3.08 14.38
N PRO A 35 -10.85 2.43 15.57
CA PRO A 35 -10.49 3.08 16.83
C PRO A 35 -9.14 3.82 16.78
N PRO A 36 -9.03 5.03 17.36
CA PRO A 36 -10.09 5.79 18.05
C PRO A 36 -11.14 6.37 17.07
N ILE A 37 -12.42 6.09 17.33
CA ILE A 37 -13.51 6.48 16.42
C ILE A 37 -13.98 7.88 16.79
N LEU A 38 -13.88 8.81 15.85
CA LEU A 38 -14.27 10.21 16.05
C LEU A 38 -15.59 10.52 15.35
N GLN A 39 -16.43 11.31 16.02
CA GLN A 39 -17.71 11.80 15.49
C GLN A 39 -17.81 13.32 15.52
N CYS A 40 -18.72 13.88 14.72
CA CYS A 40 -19.19 15.26 14.88
C CYS A 40 -20.28 15.35 15.96
N GLN A 41 -20.72 16.56 16.30
CA GLN A 41 -21.82 16.76 17.28
C GLN A 41 -23.14 16.08 16.87
N SER A 42 -23.37 15.87 15.56
CA SER A 42 -24.55 15.18 15.03
C SER A 42 -24.36 13.66 14.87
N GLY A 43 -23.23 13.08 15.29
CA GLY A 43 -23.01 11.63 15.26
C GLY A 43 -22.33 11.05 14.01
N HIS A 44 -22.03 11.84 12.98
CA HIS A 44 -21.35 11.34 11.77
C HIS A 44 -19.86 11.04 12.01
N LEU A 45 -19.39 9.90 11.50
CA LEU A 45 -18.02 9.43 11.67
C LEU A 45 -17.07 9.97 10.60
N VAL A 46 -15.82 10.26 10.99
CA VAL A 46 -14.72 10.62 10.09
C VAL A 46 -13.44 9.96 10.59
N CYS A 47 -12.65 9.37 9.69
CA CYS A 47 -11.40 8.70 10.08
C CYS A 47 -10.35 9.71 10.58
N SER A 48 -9.41 9.22 11.39
CA SER A 48 -8.30 9.99 11.94
C SER A 48 -7.46 10.69 10.87
N ASN A 49 -7.32 10.08 9.68
CA ASN A 49 -6.53 10.62 8.57
C ASN A 49 -7.20 11.80 7.85
N CYS A 50 -8.54 11.78 7.75
CA CYS A 50 -9.31 12.84 7.09
C CYS A 50 -9.67 13.97 8.06
N ARG A 51 -9.88 13.66 9.33
CA ARG A 51 -10.24 14.62 10.39
C ARG A 51 -9.42 15.93 10.38
N PRO A 52 -8.07 15.91 10.37
CA PRO A 52 -7.27 17.14 10.42
C PRO A 52 -7.34 17.98 9.13
N LYS A 53 -7.83 17.41 8.03
CA LYS A 53 -7.92 18.07 6.72
C LYS A 53 -9.24 18.82 6.53
N LEU A 54 -10.14 18.76 7.50
CA LEU A 54 -11.51 19.26 7.39
C LEU A 54 -11.79 20.35 8.43
N SER A 55 -12.46 21.42 7.99
CA SER A 55 -12.94 22.50 8.87
C SER A 55 -14.35 22.23 9.42
N CYS A 56 -15.17 21.45 8.72
CA CYS A 56 -16.53 21.10 9.11
C CYS A 56 -16.86 19.64 8.75
N CYS A 57 -17.95 19.12 9.32
CA CYS A 57 -18.42 17.76 9.03
C CYS A 57 -18.81 17.64 7.55
N PRO A 58 -18.28 16.65 6.79
CA PRO A 58 -18.59 16.51 5.38
C PRO A 58 -20.06 16.13 5.13
N THR A 59 -20.71 15.50 6.11
CA THR A 59 -22.10 15.04 6.00
C THR A 59 -23.11 16.12 6.40
N CYS A 60 -22.97 16.73 7.59
CA CYS A 60 -23.96 17.69 8.12
C CYS A 60 -23.50 19.15 8.11
N ARG A 61 -22.25 19.44 7.69
CA ARG A 61 -21.63 20.78 7.72
C ARG A 61 -21.51 21.41 9.11
N GLY A 62 -21.84 20.68 10.17
CA GLY A 62 -21.68 21.11 11.55
C GLY A 62 -20.23 21.04 12.05
N PRO A 63 -19.97 21.53 13.27
CA PRO A 63 -18.65 21.47 13.89
C PRO A 63 -18.21 20.02 14.13
N LEU A 64 -16.98 19.69 13.72
CA LEU A 64 -16.41 18.35 13.95
C LEU A 64 -16.10 18.14 15.44
N GLY A 65 -15.55 19.13 16.14
CA GLY A 65 -15.10 18.98 17.53
C GLY A 65 -13.98 17.93 17.68
N ASN A 66 -13.79 17.36 18.87
CA ASN A 66 -12.92 16.19 19.11
C ASN A 66 -13.66 15.18 20.00
N ILE A 67 -14.75 14.61 19.48
CA ILE A 67 -15.65 13.75 20.23
C ILE A 67 -15.38 12.30 19.86
N ARG A 68 -14.91 11.50 20.81
CA ARG A 68 -14.75 10.05 20.65
C ARG A 68 -16.08 9.33 20.81
N ASN A 69 -16.36 8.36 19.96
CA ASN A 69 -17.53 7.50 20.05
C ASN A 69 -17.14 6.14 20.66
N LEU A 70 -17.09 6.08 22.00
CA LEU A 70 -16.71 4.87 22.74
C LEU A 70 -17.68 3.70 22.49
N ALA A 71 -18.95 3.97 22.19
CA ALA A 71 -19.92 2.94 21.85
C ALA A 71 -19.56 2.27 20.53
N MET A 72 -19.25 3.06 19.49
CA MET A 72 -18.82 2.53 18.20
C MET A 72 -17.46 1.84 18.28
N GLU A 73 -16.55 2.28 19.16
CA GLU A 73 -15.30 1.57 19.41
C GLU A 73 -15.57 0.14 19.94
N LYS A 74 -16.52 -0.03 20.87
CA LYS A 74 -16.94 -1.36 21.36
C LYS A 74 -17.58 -2.22 20.27
N VAL A 75 -18.39 -1.62 19.39
CA VAL A 75 -18.98 -2.34 18.25
C VAL A 75 -17.89 -2.76 17.26
N ALA A 76 -16.88 -1.91 17.00
CA ALA A 76 -15.75 -2.25 16.14
C ALA A 76 -14.92 -3.43 16.66
N SER A 77 -14.95 -3.72 17.96
CA SER A 77 -14.31 -4.91 18.53
C SER A 77 -15.04 -6.22 18.19
N THR A 78 -16.30 -6.16 17.75
CA THR A 78 -17.10 -7.35 17.41
C THR A 78 -17.35 -7.50 15.91
N VAL A 79 -16.87 -6.57 15.10
CA VAL A 79 -17.07 -6.52 13.65
C VAL A 79 -15.75 -6.83 12.95
N SER A 80 -15.80 -7.70 11.94
CA SER A 80 -14.69 -7.95 11.03
C SER A 80 -14.76 -7.01 9.82
N PHE A 81 -13.61 -6.51 9.41
CA PHE A 81 -13.42 -5.56 8.33
C PHE A 81 -12.62 -6.21 7.21
N LEU A 82 -13.01 -5.97 5.95
CA LEU A 82 -12.26 -6.46 4.80
C LEU A 82 -10.89 -5.77 4.72
N CYS A 83 -9.88 -6.48 4.21
CA CYS A 83 -8.59 -5.90 3.87
C CYS A 83 -8.74 -4.75 2.84
N LYS A 84 -7.97 -3.66 2.98
CA LYS A 84 -8.01 -2.55 2.01
C LYS A 84 -7.59 -2.97 0.59
N TYR A 85 -6.82 -4.05 0.46
CA TYR A 85 -6.42 -4.63 -0.82
C TYR A 85 -7.42 -5.68 -1.33
N SER A 86 -8.66 -5.66 -0.86
CA SER A 86 -9.73 -6.54 -1.37
C SER A 86 -9.99 -6.34 -2.86
N THR A 87 -9.87 -5.11 -3.36
CA THR A 87 -9.93 -4.80 -4.80
C THR A 87 -8.79 -5.44 -5.59
N SER A 88 -7.66 -5.72 -4.95
CA SER A 88 -6.49 -6.38 -5.54
C SER A 88 -6.56 -7.91 -5.44
N GLY A 89 -7.56 -8.47 -4.75
CA GLY A 89 -7.78 -9.91 -4.61
C GLY A 89 -7.70 -10.45 -3.19
N CYS A 90 -7.43 -9.62 -2.17
CA CYS A 90 -7.40 -10.09 -0.79
C CYS A 90 -8.80 -10.35 -0.23
N ASN A 91 -9.11 -11.61 0.11
CA ASN A 91 -10.42 -12.00 0.66
C ASN A 91 -10.44 -12.07 2.20
N MET A 92 -9.42 -11.53 2.88
CA MET A 92 -9.34 -11.58 4.34
C MET A 92 -10.31 -10.58 4.99
N SER A 93 -11.01 -11.05 6.03
CA SER A 93 -11.85 -10.23 6.91
C SER A 93 -11.33 -10.40 8.34
N LEU A 94 -10.98 -9.28 8.97
CA LEU A 94 -10.13 -9.24 10.17
C LEU A 94 -10.71 -8.27 11.20
N LEU A 95 -10.43 -8.51 12.49
CA LEU A 95 -10.75 -7.52 13.52
C LEU A 95 -9.86 -6.28 13.36
N HIS A 96 -10.33 -5.13 13.88
CA HIS A 96 -9.57 -3.88 13.79
C HIS A 96 -8.17 -3.96 14.44
N THR A 97 -7.99 -4.84 15.42
CA THR A 97 -6.71 -5.08 16.11
C THR A 97 -5.67 -5.80 15.24
N GLU A 98 -6.11 -6.66 14.33
CA GLU A 98 -5.25 -7.52 13.50
C GLU A 98 -5.08 -6.96 12.08
N LYS A 99 -6.02 -6.11 11.65
CA LYS A 99 -6.08 -5.57 10.29
C LYS A 99 -4.81 -4.80 9.90
N ALA A 100 -4.26 -4.00 10.81
CA ALA A 100 -3.06 -3.21 10.53
C ALA A 100 -1.85 -4.11 10.24
N GLU A 101 -1.60 -5.10 11.11
CA GLU A 101 -0.51 -6.07 10.96
C GLU A 101 -0.64 -6.85 9.64
N HIS A 102 -1.85 -7.34 9.33
CA HIS A 102 -2.10 -8.01 8.06
C HIS A 102 -1.80 -7.11 6.85
N GLU A 103 -2.23 -5.85 6.86
CA GLU A 103 -2.06 -4.94 5.72
C GLU A 103 -0.61 -4.53 5.46
N GLU A 104 0.27 -4.68 6.45
CA GLU A 104 1.71 -4.45 6.27
C GLU A 104 2.34 -5.58 5.44
N VAL A 105 1.92 -6.82 5.69
CA VAL A 105 2.47 -8.05 5.08
C VAL A 105 1.56 -8.71 4.03
N CYS A 106 0.49 -8.03 3.61
CA CYS A 106 -0.48 -8.59 2.67
C CYS A 106 0.15 -8.82 1.29
N GLU A 107 0.05 -10.04 0.77
CA GLU A 107 0.57 -10.42 -0.56
C GLU A 107 -0.07 -9.64 -1.72
N TYR A 108 -1.30 -9.16 -1.53
CA TYR A 108 -2.05 -8.37 -2.51
C TYR A 108 -1.75 -6.86 -2.44
N ARG A 109 -0.83 -6.45 -1.55
CA ARG A 109 -0.38 -5.07 -1.45
C ARG A 109 0.30 -4.65 -2.75
N PRO A 110 -0.10 -3.54 -3.39
CA PRO A 110 0.55 -3.06 -4.59
C PRO A 110 1.94 -2.47 -4.26
N TYR A 111 2.90 -2.77 -5.12
CA TYR A 111 4.25 -2.23 -5.10
C TYR A 111 4.26 -0.91 -5.85
N CYS A 112 4.91 0.10 -5.27
CA CYS A 112 5.21 1.35 -5.98
C CYS A 112 6.43 1.14 -6.90
N CYS A 113 6.54 1.95 -7.96
CA CYS A 113 7.73 1.94 -8.79
C CYS A 113 9.00 2.17 -7.95
N PRO A 114 10.01 1.28 -8.00
CA PRO A 114 11.23 1.40 -7.21
C PRO A 114 12.25 2.40 -7.79
N CYS A 115 11.97 3.04 -8.92
CA CYS A 115 12.91 3.95 -9.57
C CYS A 115 13.20 5.19 -8.68
N PRO A 116 14.48 5.52 -8.44
CA PRO A 116 14.90 6.79 -7.87
C PRO A 116 14.34 7.98 -8.66
N GLY A 117 13.84 8.98 -7.94
CA GLY A 117 13.15 10.14 -8.51
C GLY A 117 11.63 10.00 -8.51
N ALA A 118 10.94 10.99 -7.94
CA ALA A 118 9.50 10.97 -7.70
C ALA A 118 8.60 11.11 -8.96
N SER A 119 9.13 10.90 -10.17
CA SER A 119 8.38 11.13 -11.41
C SER A 119 7.40 10.00 -11.71
N CYS A 120 7.70 8.76 -11.30
CA CYS A 120 6.87 7.60 -11.60
C CYS A 120 5.81 7.38 -10.51
N LYS A 121 4.54 7.34 -10.93
CA LYS A 121 3.38 7.10 -10.04
C LYS A 121 2.78 5.70 -10.21
N TRP A 122 3.49 4.81 -10.90
CA TRP A 122 2.99 3.47 -11.17
C TRP A 122 2.90 2.65 -9.88
N GLN A 123 1.82 1.86 -9.79
CA GLN A 123 1.59 0.88 -8.74
C GLN A 123 1.01 -0.39 -9.37
N GLY A 124 1.41 -1.56 -8.88
CA GLY A 124 0.93 -2.84 -9.40
C GLY A 124 1.36 -4.03 -8.55
N SER A 125 1.08 -5.25 -9.00
CA SER A 125 1.56 -6.46 -8.32
C SER A 125 3.07 -6.64 -8.51
N LEU A 126 3.70 -7.46 -7.66
CA LEU A 126 5.15 -7.73 -7.73
C LEU A 126 5.56 -8.24 -9.12
N ASP A 127 4.77 -9.14 -9.71
CA ASP A 127 5.03 -9.72 -11.04
C ASP A 127 5.02 -8.67 -12.17
N GLN A 128 4.35 -7.53 -11.95
CA GLN A 128 4.26 -6.45 -12.92
C GLN A 128 5.39 -5.43 -12.79
N VAL A 129 6.18 -5.46 -11.71
CA VAL A 129 7.25 -4.48 -11.47
C VAL A 129 8.30 -4.54 -12.58
N MET A 130 8.78 -5.72 -12.93
CA MET A 130 9.82 -5.87 -13.96
C MET A 130 9.34 -5.44 -15.34
N SER A 131 8.11 -5.82 -15.72
CA SER A 131 7.54 -5.41 -17.00
C SER A 131 7.34 -3.90 -17.05
N HIS A 132 6.90 -3.28 -15.95
CA HIS A 132 6.80 -1.84 -15.82
C HIS A 132 8.15 -1.13 -16.02
N LEU A 133 9.21 -1.60 -15.36
CA LEU A 133 10.56 -1.02 -15.46
C LEU A 133 11.09 -1.06 -16.90
N LEU A 134 10.98 -2.21 -17.58
CA LEU A 134 11.47 -2.37 -18.95
C LEU A 134 10.73 -1.48 -19.97
N ILE A 135 9.42 -1.26 -19.77
CA ILE A 135 8.58 -0.49 -20.70
C ILE A 135 8.69 1.02 -20.43
N SER A 136 8.60 1.40 -19.16
CA SER A 136 8.43 2.80 -18.74
C SER A 136 9.76 3.48 -18.40
N HIS A 137 10.80 2.71 -18.07
CA HIS A 137 12.12 3.19 -17.67
C HIS A 137 13.23 2.61 -18.56
N LYS A 138 13.12 2.82 -19.88
CA LYS A 138 14.06 2.29 -20.90
C LYS A 138 15.52 2.69 -20.71
N SER A 139 15.78 3.74 -19.92
CA SER A 139 17.13 4.17 -19.56
C SER A 139 17.81 3.23 -18.55
N ILE A 140 17.05 2.40 -17.84
CA ILE A 140 17.60 1.45 -16.88
C ILE A 140 18.16 0.25 -17.65
N THR A 141 19.48 0.09 -17.59
CA THR A 141 20.16 -1.04 -18.22
C THR A 141 19.96 -2.30 -17.38
N THR A 142 19.66 -3.43 -18.01
CA THR A 142 19.57 -4.74 -17.35
C THR A 142 20.75 -5.61 -17.75
N LEU A 143 21.53 -6.09 -16.78
CA LEU A 143 22.64 -7.02 -16.99
C LEU A 143 22.29 -8.42 -16.47
N GLN A 144 22.76 -9.45 -17.17
CA GLN A 144 22.53 -10.86 -16.84
C GLN A 144 23.81 -11.45 -16.23
N GLY A 145 23.66 -12.28 -15.19
CA GLY A 145 24.77 -13.00 -14.57
C GLY A 145 25.00 -12.63 -13.10
N GLU A 146 25.67 -13.52 -12.38
CA GLU A 146 26.02 -13.32 -10.96
C GLU A 146 27.13 -12.27 -10.77
N ASP A 147 28.09 -12.23 -11.70
CA ASP A 147 29.20 -11.28 -11.71
C ASP A 147 28.99 -10.21 -12.78
N ILE A 148 28.74 -8.97 -12.34
CA ILE A 148 28.55 -7.82 -13.23
C ILE A 148 29.41 -6.63 -12.79
N VAL A 149 29.70 -5.74 -13.74
CA VAL A 149 30.38 -4.48 -13.47
C VAL A 149 29.41 -3.32 -13.68
N PHE A 150 29.05 -2.63 -12.60
CA PHE A 150 28.24 -1.42 -12.67
C PHE A 150 29.10 -0.21 -12.99
N LEU A 151 29.26 0.07 -14.30
CA LEU A 151 29.99 1.25 -14.76
C LEU A 151 29.14 2.52 -14.59
N VAL A 152 29.71 3.51 -13.92
CA VAL A 152 29.06 4.79 -13.64
C VAL A 152 29.77 5.89 -14.43
N THR A 153 29.07 6.55 -15.33
CA THR A 153 29.61 7.71 -16.07
C THR A 153 29.37 9.00 -15.31
N ASP A 154 30.17 10.03 -15.59
CA ASP A 154 29.91 11.40 -15.15
C ASP A 154 29.82 11.61 -13.64
N ILE A 155 30.50 10.76 -12.85
CA ILE A 155 30.53 10.83 -11.37
C ILE A 155 31.00 12.18 -10.81
N ASN A 156 31.73 12.94 -11.62
CA ASN A 156 32.26 14.25 -11.26
C ASN A 156 31.28 15.41 -11.51
N LEU A 157 30.11 15.17 -12.11
CA LEU A 157 29.09 16.20 -12.28
C LEU A 157 28.68 16.80 -10.93
N PRO A 158 28.64 18.13 -10.79
CA PRO A 158 28.23 18.76 -9.53
C PRO A 158 26.75 18.45 -9.22
N GLY A 159 26.44 18.29 -7.95
CA GLY A 159 25.10 18.01 -7.46
C GLY A 159 24.84 16.54 -7.10
N ALA A 160 23.61 16.29 -6.63
CA ALA A 160 23.11 14.96 -6.34
C ALA A 160 22.68 14.27 -7.63
N VAL A 161 23.18 13.06 -7.87
CA VAL A 161 22.91 12.26 -9.06
C VAL A 161 22.74 10.81 -8.63
N ASP A 162 21.73 10.15 -9.19
CA ASP A 162 21.44 8.74 -8.97
C ASP A 162 21.72 7.94 -10.24
N TRP A 163 22.45 6.84 -10.12
CA TRP A 163 22.62 5.85 -11.18
C TRP A 163 21.88 4.58 -10.80
N VAL A 164 21.19 4.00 -11.78
CA VAL A 164 20.29 2.85 -11.55
C VAL A 164 20.54 1.81 -12.62
N MET A 165 20.67 0.56 -12.18
CA MET A 165 20.87 -0.61 -13.03
C MET A 165 20.07 -1.78 -12.47
N MET A 166 19.61 -2.67 -13.35
CA MET A 166 19.03 -3.95 -12.96
C MET A 166 20.05 -5.06 -13.19
N GLN A 167 20.16 -5.97 -12.23
CA GLN A 167 20.86 -7.24 -12.37
C GLN A 167 19.84 -8.37 -12.34
N SER A 168 19.99 -9.34 -13.24
CA SER A 168 19.16 -10.54 -13.29
C SER A 168 20.04 -11.78 -13.15
N CYS A 169 19.85 -12.53 -12.08
CA CYS A 169 20.57 -13.78 -11.80
C CYS A 169 19.75 -14.65 -10.84
N PHE A 170 19.96 -15.98 -10.86
CA PHE A 170 19.23 -16.95 -10.02
C PHE A 170 17.69 -16.82 -10.04
N ASN A 171 17.10 -16.46 -11.18
CA ASN A 171 15.67 -16.17 -11.34
C ASN A 171 15.14 -15.00 -10.49
N HIS A 172 16.04 -14.18 -9.95
CA HIS A 172 15.71 -12.95 -9.24
C HIS A 172 16.21 -11.73 -10.01
N ASN A 173 15.55 -10.60 -9.76
CA ASN A 173 15.96 -9.31 -10.31
C ASN A 173 16.31 -8.38 -9.16
N PHE A 174 17.53 -7.86 -9.18
CA PHE A 174 18.07 -6.97 -8.17
C PHE A 174 18.21 -5.58 -8.76
N MET A 175 17.73 -4.56 -8.04
CA MET A 175 17.93 -3.17 -8.41
C MET A 175 19.16 -2.64 -7.70
N LEU A 176 20.15 -2.21 -8.47
CA LEU A 176 21.37 -1.59 -7.98
C LEU A 176 21.24 -0.07 -8.13
N VAL A 177 21.27 0.63 -6.99
CA VAL A 177 21.20 2.09 -6.94
C VAL A 177 22.49 2.65 -6.37
N LEU A 178 23.13 3.56 -7.11
CA LEU A 178 24.21 4.37 -6.60
C LEU A 178 23.73 5.80 -6.48
N GLU A 179 23.67 6.31 -5.25
CA GLU A 179 23.31 7.70 -4.95
C GLU A 179 24.57 8.50 -4.60
N LYS A 180 24.82 9.59 -5.33
CA LYS A 180 25.83 10.57 -4.94
C LYS A 180 25.19 11.67 -4.09
N GLN A 181 25.57 11.73 -2.82
CA GLN A 181 25.21 12.84 -1.94
C GLN A 181 26.33 13.88 -1.87
N GLU A 182 26.00 15.15 -2.04
CA GLU A 182 26.92 16.27 -1.74
C GLU A 182 26.60 16.86 -0.37
N LYS A 183 27.46 16.59 0.62
CA LYS A 183 27.43 17.28 1.92
C LYS A 183 28.26 18.57 1.84
N TYR A 184 27.64 19.71 2.15
CA TYR A 184 28.34 20.96 2.44
C TYR A 184 29.00 20.89 3.83
N ALA A 185 30.10 20.12 3.95
CA ALA A 185 31.16 20.27 4.97
C ALA A 185 32.09 19.04 4.97
N GLY A 186 33.23 19.15 4.30
CA GLY A 186 34.51 18.51 4.69
C GLY A 186 34.71 17.01 4.50
N ASN A 187 33.69 16.15 4.60
CA ASN A 187 33.89 14.69 4.54
C ASN A 187 33.06 14.02 3.45
N ARG A 188 33.77 13.56 2.41
CA ARG A 188 33.26 12.73 1.31
C ARG A 188 33.09 11.29 1.80
N LEU A 189 31.86 10.89 2.10
CA LEU A 189 31.50 9.49 2.30
C LEU A 189 30.53 9.10 1.18
N LYS A 190 30.96 8.17 0.34
CA LYS A 190 30.13 7.53 -0.70
C LYS A 190 29.66 6.21 -0.13
N TYR A 191 28.35 5.98 -0.05
CA TYR A 191 27.79 4.70 0.37
C TYR A 191 27.03 4.10 -0.80
N LEU A 192 27.21 2.80 -1.01
CA LEU A 192 26.40 2.01 -1.92
C LEU A 192 25.17 1.55 -1.12
N ARG A 193 23.97 1.88 -1.58
CA ARG A 193 22.73 1.34 -1.01
C ARG A 193 22.19 0.28 -1.94
N ILE A 194 22.30 -0.98 -1.53
CA ILE A 194 21.63 -2.10 -2.19
C ILE A 194 20.32 -2.29 -1.42
N ASP A 195 19.22 -1.84 -2.02
CA ASP A 195 17.89 -2.15 -1.49
C ASP A 195 17.51 -3.57 -1.94
N TRP A 196 17.33 -4.47 -0.97
CA TRP A 196 16.77 -5.80 -1.19
C TRP A 196 15.25 -5.71 -1.03
N ASN A 197 14.50 -6.24 -2.01
CA ASN A 197 13.07 -6.56 -1.80
C ASN A 197 12.96 -7.96 -1.20
#